data_AF-A6IFZ0-F1
#
_entry.id   AF-A6IFZ0-F1
#
_cell.length_a   1.000
_cell.length_b   1.000
_cell.length_c   1.000
_cell.angle_alpha   90.00
_cell.angle_beta   90.00
_cell.angle_gamma   90.00
#
_symmetry.space_group_name_H-M   'P 1'
#
loop_
_entity.id
_entity.type
_entity.pdbx_description
1 polymer ?
#
loop_
_entity_poly.entity_id
_entity_poly.type
_entity_poly.pdbx_seq_one_letter_code
_entity_poly.pdbx_strand_id
1 'polypeptide(L)'
;MPEIYFKEPEELLQVLTELEEQNLTLVQYSQDVDENLEDVNKRERFIQDKINNNISFLLEHKNMLKVSCEREEEKAAELELRSRLFNFGEFNSDAQEKLIDSLSKKINQVYRVCIGDAEVGSLNAIQKLVKVESRLVELSDLIESIPKENVEAIERIKQKERRQKLREEKMREKQRHQEERLKAALERAVAQPKKKLGRRLIYRSRPHSANKHELLLIGDPRSKSQEEEYFFS
;
A
#
# COMPACT_ATOMS: atom_id res chain seq x y z
N MET A 1 -54.40 70.70 -100.08
CA MET A 1 -54.72 71.53 -98.90
C MET A 1 -53.86 71.04 -97.74
N PRO A 2 -53.34 71.92 -96.88
CA PRO A 2 -52.71 71.51 -95.62
C PRO A 2 -53.74 70.74 -94.78
N GLU A 3 -53.29 69.65 -94.19
CA GLU A 3 -54.12 68.80 -93.32
C GLU A 3 -54.25 69.48 -91.96
N ILE A 4 -55.49 69.78 -91.55
CA ILE A 4 -55.78 70.38 -90.25
C ILE A 4 -56.00 69.23 -89.27
N TYR A 5 -55.04 69.04 -88.35
CA TYR A 5 -54.99 67.88 -87.45
C TYR A 5 -55.92 68.00 -86.23
N PHE A 6 -56.37 69.21 -85.89
CA PHE A 6 -57.25 69.47 -84.74
C PHE A 6 -58.54 70.16 -85.18
N LYS A 7 -59.69 69.69 -84.69
CA LYS A 7 -61.01 70.21 -85.09
C LYS A 7 -61.61 71.18 -84.08
N GLU A 8 -61.40 70.92 -82.80
CA GLU A 8 -61.76 71.82 -81.69
C GLU A 8 -60.51 72.48 -81.07
N PRO A 9 -60.60 73.77 -80.67
CA PRO A 9 -59.46 74.49 -80.10
C PRO A 9 -58.93 73.88 -78.80
N GLU A 10 -59.72 73.08 -78.08
CA GLU A 10 -59.30 72.41 -76.84
C GLU A 10 -58.49 71.10 -77.05
N GLU A 11 -58.53 70.46 -78.23
CA GLU A 11 -57.94 69.12 -78.43
C GLU A 11 -56.43 69.08 -78.14
N LEU A 12 -55.69 70.13 -78.50
CA LEU A 12 -54.26 70.23 -78.21
C LEU A 12 -53.98 70.39 -76.71
N LEU A 13 -54.82 71.16 -76.00
CA LEU A 13 -54.68 71.34 -74.55
C LEU A 13 -54.94 70.03 -73.82
N GLN A 14 -55.89 69.24 -74.30
CA GLN A 14 -56.21 67.92 -73.73
C GLN A 14 -55.04 66.93 -73.90
N VAL A 15 -54.45 66.86 -75.10
CA VAL A 15 -53.25 66.04 -75.35
C VAL A 15 -52.07 66.47 -74.47
N LEU A 16 -51.83 67.77 -74.31
CA LEU A 16 -50.77 68.27 -73.42
C LEU A 16 -51.03 67.94 -71.96
N THR A 17 -52.29 68.02 -71.52
CA THR A 17 -52.69 67.66 -70.14
C THR A 17 -52.50 66.17 -69.89
N GLU A 18 -52.92 65.31 -70.82
CA GLU A 18 -52.71 63.85 -70.72
C GLU A 18 -51.22 63.49 -70.70
N LEU A 19 -50.40 64.17 -71.51
CA LEU A 19 -48.95 64.01 -71.50
C LEU A 19 -48.31 64.48 -70.18
N GLU A 20 -48.81 65.57 -69.60
CA GLU A 20 -48.36 66.04 -68.29
C GLU A 20 -48.69 65.03 -67.18
N GLU A 21 -49.91 64.48 -67.18
CA GLU A 21 -50.33 63.44 -66.22
C GLU A 21 -49.50 62.15 -66.37
N GLN A 22 -49.23 61.72 -67.61
CA GLN A 22 -48.36 60.57 -67.88
C GLN A 22 -46.92 60.81 -67.41
N ASN A 23 -46.37 61.99 -67.67
CA ASN A 23 -45.02 62.36 -67.21
C ASN A 23 -44.95 62.38 -65.68
N LEU A 24 -45.95 62.94 -64.99
CA LEU A 24 -46.03 62.93 -63.53
C LEU A 24 -46.07 61.50 -62.99
N THR A 25 -46.86 60.63 -63.61
CA THR A 25 -46.95 59.20 -63.24
C THR A 25 -45.62 58.48 -63.43
N LEU A 26 -44.92 58.74 -64.54
CA LEU A 26 -43.59 58.17 -64.80
C LEU A 26 -42.54 58.65 -63.79
N VAL A 27 -42.58 59.93 -63.42
CA VAL A 27 -41.69 60.49 -62.38
C VAL A 27 -41.93 59.79 -61.04
N GLN A 28 -43.19 59.65 -60.62
CA GLN A 28 -43.53 58.92 -59.39
C GLN A 28 -43.05 57.47 -59.43
N TYR A 29 -43.33 56.76 -60.54
CA TYR A 29 -42.87 55.38 -60.70
C TYR A 29 -41.34 55.26 -60.64
N SER A 30 -40.60 56.18 -61.27
CA SER A 30 -39.14 56.18 -61.20
C SER A 30 -38.61 56.40 -59.78
N GLN A 31 -39.23 57.29 -59.02
CA GLN A 31 -38.89 57.54 -57.62
C GLN A 31 -39.16 56.30 -56.74
N ASP A 32 -40.34 55.68 -56.88
CA ASP A 32 -40.68 54.47 -56.16
C ASP A 32 -39.71 53.31 -56.46
N VAL A 33 -39.29 53.17 -57.73
CA VAL A 33 -38.31 52.16 -58.14
C VAL A 33 -36.93 52.47 -57.54
N ASP A 34 -36.50 53.74 -57.55
CA ASP A 34 -35.22 54.16 -56.97
C ASP A 34 -35.16 53.93 -55.46
N GLU A 35 -36.24 54.26 -54.72
CA GLU A 35 -36.33 53.99 -53.27
C GLU A 35 -36.27 52.48 -52.98
N ASN A 36 -37.02 51.68 -53.73
CA ASN A 36 -36.99 50.22 -53.61
C ASN A 36 -35.58 49.66 -53.89
N LEU A 37 -34.90 50.19 -54.90
CA LEU A 37 -33.53 49.80 -55.24
C LEU A 37 -32.57 50.16 -54.11
N GLU A 38 -32.72 51.32 -53.48
CA GLU A 38 -31.91 51.72 -52.33
C GLU A 38 -32.12 50.78 -51.13
N ASP A 39 -33.36 50.39 -50.86
CA ASP A 39 -33.73 49.42 -49.83
C ASP A 39 -33.12 48.04 -50.07
N VAL A 40 -33.17 47.55 -51.31
CA VAL A 40 -32.53 46.28 -51.70
C VAL A 40 -31.02 46.37 -51.49
N ASN A 41 -30.38 47.45 -51.94
CA ASN A 41 -28.93 47.67 -51.76
C ASN A 41 -28.50 47.76 -50.29
N LYS A 42 -29.34 48.33 -49.41
CA LYS A 42 -29.10 48.36 -47.97
C LYS A 42 -29.16 46.95 -47.37
N ARG A 43 -30.17 46.15 -47.75
CA ARG A 43 -30.32 44.76 -47.30
C ARG A 43 -29.17 43.88 -47.80
N GLU A 44 -28.76 44.05 -49.05
CA GLU A 44 -27.62 43.32 -49.62
C GLU A 44 -26.33 43.59 -48.85
N ARG A 45 -26.00 44.86 -48.61
CA ARG A 45 -24.83 45.25 -47.81
C ARG A 45 -24.86 44.65 -46.40
N PHE A 46 -26.00 44.72 -45.72
CA PHE A 46 -26.16 44.12 -44.40
C PHE A 46 -25.94 42.60 -44.41
N ILE A 47 -26.48 41.90 -45.40
CA ILE A 47 -26.29 40.44 -45.55
C ILE A 47 -24.82 40.13 -45.83
N GLN A 48 -24.18 40.90 -46.71
CA GLN A 48 -22.77 40.72 -47.06
C GLN A 48 -21.86 40.91 -45.85
N ASP A 49 -22.08 41.96 -45.05
CA ASP A 49 -21.34 42.20 -43.80
C ASP A 49 -21.54 41.06 -42.80
N LYS A 50 -22.77 40.57 -42.65
CA LYS A 50 -23.07 39.44 -41.76
C LYS A 50 -22.38 38.16 -42.21
N ILE A 51 -22.35 37.89 -43.51
CA ILE A 51 -21.64 36.73 -44.08
C ILE A 51 -20.14 36.86 -43.85
N ASN A 52 -19.56 38.04 -44.12
CA ASN A 52 -18.13 38.28 -43.91
C ASN A 52 -17.72 38.11 -42.45
N ASN A 53 -18.53 38.60 -41.51
CA ASN A 53 -18.32 38.39 -40.08
C ASN A 53 -18.37 36.91 -39.70
N ASN A 54 -19.35 36.17 -40.22
CA ASN A 54 -19.45 34.72 -39.99
C ASN A 54 -18.25 33.96 -40.55
N ILE A 55 -17.76 34.33 -41.75
CA ILE A 55 -16.57 33.73 -42.35
C ILE A 55 -15.34 33.99 -41.47
N SER A 56 -15.14 35.23 -41.03
CA SER A 56 -14.02 35.58 -40.13
C SER A 56 -14.07 34.76 -38.84
N PHE A 57 -15.24 34.68 -38.22
CA PHE A 57 -15.44 33.89 -37.00
C PHE A 57 -15.13 32.39 -37.20
N LEU A 58 -15.62 31.80 -38.29
CA LEU A 58 -15.36 30.39 -38.60
C LEU A 58 -13.88 30.13 -38.89
N LEU A 59 -13.18 31.05 -39.55
CA LEU A 59 -11.75 30.95 -39.79
C LEU A 59 -10.95 31.01 -38.48
N GLU A 60 -11.29 31.92 -37.57
CA GLU A 60 -10.67 32.02 -36.26
C GLU A 60 -10.90 30.75 -35.43
N HIS A 61 -12.14 30.27 -35.39
CA HIS A 61 -12.50 29.04 -34.68
C HIS A 61 -11.80 27.80 -35.25
N LYS A 62 -11.67 27.72 -36.58
CA LYS A 62 -10.89 26.67 -37.26
C LYS A 62 -9.43 26.69 -36.82
N ASN A 63 -8.81 27.87 -36.76
CA ASN A 63 -7.42 28.00 -36.34
C ASN A 63 -7.25 27.58 -34.86
N MET A 64 -8.17 28.00 -33.99
CA MET A 64 -8.17 27.62 -32.58
C MET A 64 -8.29 26.11 -32.39
N LEU A 65 -9.21 25.45 -33.11
CA LEU A 65 -9.37 24.00 -33.07
C LEU A 65 -8.12 23.28 -33.59
N LYS A 66 -7.49 23.78 -34.65
CA LYS A 66 -6.26 23.18 -35.19
C LYS A 66 -5.12 23.21 -34.16
N VAL A 67 -4.90 24.35 -33.50
CA VAL A 67 -3.92 24.47 -32.42
C VAL A 67 -4.27 23.57 -31.24
N SER A 68 -5.55 23.41 -30.91
CA SER A 68 -5.97 22.49 -29.86
C SER A 68 -5.70 21.02 -30.22
N CYS A 69 -5.88 20.64 -31.49
CA CYS A 69 -5.60 19.30 -31.99
C CYS A 69 -4.11 19.00 -31.90
N GLU A 70 -3.26 19.91 -32.39
CA GLU A 70 -1.80 19.79 -32.32
C GLU A 70 -1.31 19.62 -30.86
N ARG A 71 -1.87 20.39 -29.93
CA ARG A 71 -1.55 20.26 -28.50
C ARG A 71 -1.97 18.90 -27.93
N GLU A 72 -3.14 18.40 -28.31
CA GLU A 72 -3.64 17.13 -27.80
C GLU A 72 -2.87 15.93 -28.40
N GLU A 73 -2.48 16.02 -29.67
CA GLU A 73 -1.57 15.07 -30.32
C GLU A 73 -0.20 15.03 -29.65
N GLU A 74 0.37 16.19 -29.29
CA GLU A 74 1.64 16.28 -28.56
C GLU A 74 1.55 15.60 -27.18
N LYS A 75 0.48 15.87 -26.41
CA LYS A 75 0.24 15.17 -25.14
C LYS A 75 0.05 13.67 -25.31
N ALA A 76 -0.66 13.25 -26.36
CA ALA A 76 -0.87 11.83 -26.64
C ALA A 76 0.48 11.14 -26.93
N ALA A 77 1.34 11.76 -27.73
CA ALA A 77 2.68 11.27 -28.00
C ALA A 77 3.57 11.24 -26.74
N GLU A 78 3.49 12.27 -25.90
CA GLU A 78 4.20 12.30 -24.61
C GLU A 78 3.75 11.16 -23.69
N LEU A 79 2.44 10.94 -23.56
CA LEU A 79 1.88 9.85 -22.75
C LEU A 79 2.23 8.48 -23.30
N GLU A 80 2.25 8.31 -24.62
CA GLU A 80 2.68 7.07 -25.27
C GLU A 80 4.16 6.79 -25.00
N LEU A 81 5.02 7.81 -25.15
CA LEU A 81 6.45 7.69 -24.82
C LEU A 81 6.63 7.36 -23.34
N ARG A 82 5.92 8.06 -22.45
CA ARG A 82 5.95 7.79 -21.01
C ARG A 82 5.51 6.37 -20.73
N SER A 83 4.41 5.91 -21.31
CA SER A 83 3.95 4.53 -21.19
C SER A 83 5.04 3.54 -21.64
N ARG A 84 5.63 3.73 -22.82
CA ARG A 84 6.74 2.91 -23.32
C ARG A 84 7.96 2.91 -22.39
N LEU A 85 8.35 4.07 -21.85
CA LEU A 85 9.47 4.20 -20.91
C LEU A 85 9.18 3.54 -19.56
N PHE A 86 7.97 3.70 -19.01
CA PHE A 86 7.54 2.96 -17.82
C PHE A 86 7.41 1.45 -18.08
N ASN A 87 7.20 1.06 -19.34
CA ASN A 87 7.11 -0.32 -19.80
C ASN A 87 8.44 -0.87 -20.34
N PHE A 88 9.58 -0.19 -20.11
CA PHE A 88 10.92 -0.58 -20.59
C PHE A 88 11.61 -1.65 -19.71
N GLY A 89 10.80 -2.53 -19.14
CA GLY A 89 11.17 -3.78 -18.48
C GLY A 89 9.97 -4.71 -18.63
N GLU A 90 10.18 -6.03 -18.59
CA GLU A 90 9.13 -7.05 -18.71
C GLU A 90 7.89 -6.67 -17.88
N PHE A 91 6.92 -6.01 -18.52
CA PHE A 91 5.65 -5.69 -17.91
C PHE A 91 4.84 -6.97 -17.86
N ASN A 92 5.13 -7.76 -16.85
CA ASN A 92 4.34 -8.91 -16.49
C ASN A 92 3.12 -8.36 -15.75
N SER A 93 2.11 -7.91 -16.51
CA SER A 93 0.81 -7.48 -15.99
C SER A 93 0.29 -8.47 -14.94
N ASP A 94 0.41 -9.77 -15.25
CA ASP A 94 0.04 -10.86 -14.35
C ASP A 94 0.83 -10.87 -13.04
N ALA A 95 2.12 -10.52 -13.06
CA ALA A 95 2.94 -10.45 -11.86
C ALA A 95 2.55 -9.23 -11.01
N GLN A 96 2.24 -8.10 -11.65
CA GLN A 96 1.78 -6.90 -10.96
C GLN A 96 0.38 -7.08 -10.36
N GLU A 97 -0.54 -7.72 -11.07
CA GLU A 97 -1.88 -8.03 -10.58
C GLU A 97 -1.82 -9.00 -9.39
N LYS A 98 -1.00 -10.05 -9.49
CA LYS A 98 -0.72 -10.95 -8.35
C LYS A 98 -0.14 -10.21 -7.14
N LEU A 99 0.74 -9.23 -7.37
CA LEU A 99 1.31 -8.41 -6.31
C LEU A 99 0.23 -7.52 -5.65
N ILE A 100 -0.61 -6.86 -6.45
CA ILE A 100 -1.71 -6.02 -5.97
C ILE A 100 -2.70 -6.85 -5.15
N ASP A 101 -3.03 -8.06 -5.59
CA ASP A 101 -3.89 -8.99 -4.85
C ASP A 101 -3.28 -9.43 -3.53
N SER A 102 -1.98 -9.76 -3.55
CA SER A 102 -1.23 -10.15 -2.35
C SER A 102 -1.18 -9.01 -1.33
N LEU A 103 -0.90 -7.79 -1.78
CA LEU A 103 -0.92 -6.60 -0.94
C LEU A 103 -2.31 -6.31 -0.40
N SER A 104 -3.35 -6.41 -1.24
CA SER A 104 -4.74 -6.19 -0.83
C SER A 104 -5.17 -7.19 0.25
N LYS A 105 -4.79 -8.47 0.11
CA LYS A 105 -5.02 -9.50 1.14
C LYS A 105 -4.32 -9.15 2.45
N LYS A 106 -3.05 -8.71 2.39
CA LYS A 106 -2.28 -8.32 3.57
C LYS A 106 -2.84 -7.08 4.25
N ILE A 107 -3.24 -6.06 3.49
CA ILE A 107 -3.90 -4.86 4.00
C ILE A 107 -5.21 -5.23 4.70
N ASN A 108 -6.01 -6.12 4.11
CA ASN A 108 -7.23 -6.60 4.74
C ASN A 108 -6.95 -7.34 6.06
N GLN A 109 -5.91 -8.18 6.10
CA GLN A 109 -5.51 -8.88 7.31
C GLN A 109 -5.11 -7.90 8.42
N VAL A 110 -4.25 -6.91 8.11
CA VAL A 110 -3.82 -5.91 9.08
C VAL A 110 -5.00 -5.08 9.58
N TYR A 111 -5.88 -4.63 8.67
CA TYR A 111 -7.08 -3.89 9.03
C TYR A 111 -7.98 -4.67 9.99
N ARG A 112 -8.21 -5.96 9.72
CA ARG A 112 -9.01 -6.84 10.59
C ARG A 112 -8.44 -6.97 11.99
N VAL A 113 -7.11 -7.07 12.11
CA VAL A 113 -6.43 -7.20 13.40
C VAL A 113 -6.46 -5.87 14.18
N CYS A 114 -6.24 -4.75 13.50
CA CYS A 114 -6.14 -3.44 14.16
C CYS A 114 -7.50 -2.80 14.48
N ILE A 115 -8.52 -3.01 13.64
CA ILE A 115 -9.81 -2.29 13.70
C ILE A 115 -10.99 -3.25 13.81
N GLY A 116 -10.99 -4.35 13.05
CA GLY A 116 -12.08 -5.33 13.02
C GLY A 116 -12.77 -5.47 11.66
N ASP A 117 -13.82 -6.29 11.59
CA ASP A 117 -14.42 -6.77 10.33
C ASP A 117 -15.55 -5.90 9.75
N ALA A 118 -16.03 -4.89 10.47
CA ALA A 118 -17.27 -4.18 10.15
C ALA A 118 -17.26 -3.40 8.81
N GLU A 119 -16.09 -3.01 8.28
CA GLU A 119 -15.98 -2.11 7.12
C GLU A 119 -14.99 -2.59 6.05
N VAL A 120 -14.57 -3.86 6.10
CA VAL A 120 -13.52 -4.37 5.20
C VAL A 120 -13.97 -4.37 3.73
N GLY A 121 -15.27 -4.54 3.45
CA GLY A 121 -15.80 -4.62 2.08
C GLY A 121 -16.05 -3.27 1.39
N SER A 122 -16.23 -2.19 2.14
CA SER A 122 -16.62 -0.87 1.60
C SER A 122 -15.44 0.07 1.35
N LEU A 123 -14.27 -0.23 1.92
CA LEU A 123 -13.10 0.64 1.90
C LEU A 123 -12.05 0.20 0.88
N ASN A 124 -11.49 1.18 0.17
CA ASN A 124 -10.34 0.96 -0.70
C ASN A 124 -9.06 0.71 0.14
N ALA A 125 -8.01 0.19 -0.51
CA ALA A 125 -6.76 -0.18 0.17
C ALA A 125 -6.10 0.99 0.92
N ILE A 126 -6.13 2.20 0.34
CA ILE A 126 -5.54 3.40 0.93
C ILE A 126 -6.34 3.84 2.17
N GLN A 127 -7.67 3.87 2.07
CA GLN A 127 -8.57 4.21 3.17
C GLN A 127 -8.40 3.25 4.36
N LYS A 128 -8.19 1.95 4.09
CA LYS A 128 -7.87 0.97 5.13
C LYS A 128 -6.58 1.30 5.85
N LEU A 129 -5.52 1.63 5.10
CA LEU A 129 -4.23 2.01 5.68
C LEU A 129 -4.32 3.28 6.52
N VAL A 130 -5.04 4.30 6.04
CA VAL A 130 -5.26 5.56 6.78
C VAL A 130 -5.95 5.29 8.12
N LYS A 131 -7.00 4.47 8.15
CA LYS A 131 -7.67 4.13 9.42
C LYS A 131 -6.75 3.36 10.38
N VAL A 132 -5.93 2.44 9.86
CA VAL A 132 -4.94 1.71 10.68
C VAL A 132 -3.94 2.68 11.27
N GLU A 133 -3.45 3.63 10.48
CA GLU A 133 -2.53 4.68 10.93
C GLU A 133 -3.17 5.54 12.02
N SER A 134 -4.41 6.01 11.82
CA SER A 134 -5.13 6.76 12.87
C SER A 134 -5.25 5.97 14.16
N ARG A 135 -5.57 4.68 14.08
CA ARG A 135 -5.67 3.81 15.27
C ARG A 135 -4.32 3.64 15.99
N LEU A 136 -3.23 3.56 15.24
CA LEU A 136 -1.89 3.48 15.81
C LEU A 136 -1.51 4.76 16.57
N VAL A 137 -1.87 5.93 16.02
CA VAL A 137 -1.66 7.22 16.69
C VAL A 137 -2.47 7.27 17.99
N GLU A 138 -3.77 6.96 17.95
CA GLU A 138 -4.62 6.93 19.14
C GLU A 138 -4.07 6.02 20.25
N LEU A 139 -3.59 4.83 19.89
CA LEU A 139 -3.01 3.89 20.84
C LEU A 139 -1.69 4.40 21.42
N SER A 140 -0.88 5.10 20.63
CA SER A 140 0.37 5.70 21.08
C SER A 140 0.09 6.82 22.09
N ASP A 141 -0.84 7.71 21.77
CA ASP A 141 -1.28 8.78 22.68
C ASP A 141 -1.83 8.21 23.99
N LEU A 142 -2.62 7.13 23.90
CA LEU A 142 -3.15 6.45 25.08
C LEU A 142 -2.02 5.89 25.95
N ILE A 143 -1.00 5.27 25.36
CA ILE A 143 0.16 4.73 26.09
C ILE A 143 0.95 5.86 26.77
N GLU A 144 1.14 6.99 26.09
CA GLU A 144 1.83 8.14 26.66
C GLU A 144 1.04 8.81 27.81
N SER A 145 -0.29 8.75 27.75
CA SER A 145 -1.16 9.29 28.80
C SER A 145 -1.16 8.48 30.10
N ILE A 146 -0.61 7.27 30.11
CA ILE A 146 -0.62 6.40 31.30
C ILE A 146 0.30 6.98 32.39
N PRO A 147 -0.21 7.25 33.61
CA PRO A 147 0.61 7.74 34.71
C PRO A 147 1.73 6.77 35.06
N LYS A 148 2.96 7.30 35.20
CA LYS A 148 4.16 6.49 35.49
C LYS A 148 4.03 5.74 36.81
N GLU A 149 3.36 6.34 37.79
CA GLU A 149 3.14 5.79 39.13
C GLU A 149 2.32 4.49 39.06
N ASN A 150 1.32 4.43 38.17
CA ASN A 150 0.50 3.24 37.96
C ASN A 150 1.32 2.11 37.34
N VAL A 151 2.15 2.44 36.35
CA VAL A 151 3.05 1.47 35.70
C VAL A 151 4.03 0.89 36.73
N GLU A 152 4.70 1.75 37.52
CA GLU A 152 5.63 1.33 38.56
C GLU A 152 4.97 0.49 39.66
N ALA A 153 3.71 0.80 40.03
CA ALA A 153 2.96 -0.01 40.99
C ALA A 153 2.67 -1.41 40.43
N ILE A 154 2.23 -1.51 39.17
CA ILE A 154 1.97 -2.78 38.48
C ILE A 154 3.26 -3.59 38.33
N GLU A 155 4.37 -2.94 37.95
CA GLU A 155 5.68 -3.59 37.86
C GLU A 155 6.11 -4.19 39.20
N ARG A 156 5.97 -3.43 40.30
CA ARG A 156 6.27 -3.93 41.65
C ARG A 156 5.42 -5.13 42.03
N ILE A 157 4.12 -5.11 41.70
CA ILE A 157 3.21 -6.25 41.93
C ILE A 157 3.65 -7.46 41.10
N LYS A 158 3.90 -7.29 39.79
CA LYS A 158 4.35 -8.38 38.89
C LYS A 158 5.69 -8.96 39.33
N GLN A 159 6.62 -8.13 39.78
CA GLN A 159 7.90 -8.57 40.29
C GLN A 159 7.76 -9.35 41.61
N LYS A 160 6.87 -8.92 42.51
CA LYS A 160 6.50 -9.69 43.71
C LYS A 160 5.88 -11.04 43.35
N GLU A 161 4.94 -11.07 42.41
CA GLU A 161 4.29 -12.29 41.91
C GLU A 161 5.32 -13.29 41.35
N ARG A 162 6.25 -12.81 40.51
CA ARG A 162 7.34 -13.64 39.95
C ARG A 162 8.24 -14.22 41.06
N ARG A 163 8.63 -13.40 42.04
CA ARG A 163 9.44 -13.86 43.19
C ARG A 163 8.69 -14.89 44.04
N GLN A 164 7.39 -14.70 44.23
CA GLN A 164 6.54 -15.62 44.99
C GLN A 164 6.43 -16.97 44.26
N LYS A 165 6.14 -16.96 42.95
CA LYS A 165 6.10 -18.18 42.11
C LYS A 165 7.40 -18.97 42.19
N LEU A 166 8.54 -18.30 42.08
CA LEU A 166 9.85 -18.97 42.17
C LEU A 166 10.08 -19.61 43.55
N ARG A 167 9.65 -18.97 44.64
CA ARG A 167 9.74 -19.55 45.98
C ARG A 167 8.84 -20.77 46.14
N GLU A 168 7.61 -20.69 45.65
CA GLU A 168 6.64 -21.78 45.69
C GLU A 168 7.12 -22.99 44.88
N GLU A 169 7.67 -22.78 43.69
CA GLU A 169 8.28 -23.85 42.88
C GLU A 169 9.44 -24.52 43.63
N LYS A 170 10.36 -23.74 44.20
CA LYS A 170 11.47 -24.27 44.99
C LYS A 170 11.01 -25.05 46.23
N MET A 171 9.93 -24.61 46.88
CA MET A 171 9.35 -25.33 48.01
C MET A 171 8.66 -26.64 47.56
N ARG A 172 7.95 -26.62 46.42
CA ARG A 172 7.37 -27.84 45.83
C ARG A 172 8.44 -28.85 45.43
N GLU A 173 9.55 -28.41 44.84
CA GLU A 173 10.67 -29.31 44.50
C GLU A 173 11.27 -29.96 45.74
N LYS A 174 11.48 -29.19 46.82
CA LYS A 174 11.95 -29.75 48.10
C LYS A 174 10.96 -30.75 48.69
N GLN A 175 9.66 -30.46 48.62
CA GLN A 175 8.61 -31.37 49.08
C GLN A 175 8.61 -32.66 48.26
N ARG A 176 8.64 -32.59 46.93
CA ARG A 176 8.74 -33.77 46.05
C ARG A 176 9.97 -34.61 46.38
N HIS A 177 11.13 -33.99 46.53
CA HIS A 177 12.35 -34.74 46.87
C HIS A 177 12.27 -35.38 48.28
N GLN A 178 11.60 -34.74 49.24
CA GLN A 178 11.34 -35.35 50.56
C GLN A 178 10.36 -36.53 50.45
N GLU A 179 9.27 -36.37 49.71
CA GLU A 179 8.28 -37.41 49.45
C GLU A 179 8.90 -38.61 48.73
N GLU A 180 9.73 -38.39 47.71
CA GLU A 180 10.47 -39.44 47.00
C GLU A 180 11.42 -40.20 47.93
N ARG A 181 12.15 -39.49 48.79
CA ARG A 181 13.01 -40.13 49.80
C ARG A 181 12.22 -40.97 50.78
N LEU A 182 11.09 -40.45 51.26
CA LEU A 182 10.22 -41.16 52.19
C LEU A 182 9.63 -42.40 51.52
N LYS A 183 9.15 -42.28 50.28
CA LYS A 183 8.63 -43.38 49.47
C LYS A 183 9.68 -44.46 49.24
N ALA A 184 10.89 -44.10 48.84
CA ALA A 184 11.99 -45.04 48.64
C ALA A 184 12.42 -45.74 49.96
N ALA A 185 12.34 -45.04 51.10
CA ALA A 185 12.60 -45.65 52.41
C ALA A 185 11.50 -46.65 52.81
N LEU A 186 10.23 -46.31 52.59
CA LEU A 186 9.10 -47.22 52.81
C LEU A 186 9.18 -48.45 51.90
N GLU A 187 9.45 -48.26 50.60
CA GLU A 187 9.63 -49.37 49.66
C GLU A 187 10.80 -50.27 50.08
N ARG A 188 11.91 -49.72 50.60
CA ARG A 188 13.02 -50.50 51.16
C ARG A 188 12.63 -51.28 52.42
N ALA A 189 11.79 -50.70 53.29
CA ALA A 189 11.32 -51.35 54.50
C ALA A 189 10.33 -52.49 54.22
N VAL A 190 9.50 -52.35 53.18
CA VAL A 190 8.51 -53.36 52.74
C VAL A 190 9.16 -54.44 51.86
N ALA A 191 10.26 -54.13 51.17
CA ALA A 191 10.96 -55.08 50.32
C ALA A 191 11.46 -56.30 51.13
N GLN A 192 11.16 -57.50 50.63
CA GLN A 192 11.58 -58.73 51.29
C GLN A 192 13.13 -58.81 51.39
N PRO A 193 13.68 -59.35 52.49
CA PRO A 193 15.12 -59.49 52.67
C PRO A 193 15.76 -60.23 51.48
N LYS A 194 16.63 -59.54 50.74
CA LYS A 194 17.37 -60.15 49.63
C LYS A 194 18.27 -61.26 50.18
N LYS A 195 18.04 -62.50 49.75
CA LYS A 195 18.93 -63.63 50.06
C LYS A 195 20.31 -63.34 49.47
N LYS A 196 21.30 -63.08 50.32
CA LYS A 196 22.68 -62.89 49.88
C LYS A 196 23.23 -64.25 49.44
N LEU A 197 23.24 -64.52 48.15
CA LEU A 197 24.24 -65.44 47.60
C LEU A 197 25.58 -64.73 47.86
N GLY A 198 26.45 -65.37 48.66
CA GLY A 198 27.69 -64.76 49.15
C GLY A 198 28.61 -64.23 48.03
N ARG A 199 29.81 -63.76 48.41
CA ARG A 199 30.81 -63.28 47.45
C ARG A 199 31.08 -64.39 46.41
N ARG A 200 30.89 -64.11 45.12
CA ARG A 200 31.32 -65.02 44.05
C ARG A 200 32.81 -65.27 44.21
N LEU A 201 33.22 -66.54 44.14
CA LEU A 201 34.61 -66.95 44.28
C LEU A 201 35.41 -66.31 43.12
N ILE A 202 36.32 -65.39 43.44
CA ILE A 202 37.22 -64.77 42.46
C ILE A 202 38.48 -65.63 42.42
N TYR A 203 38.79 -66.21 41.26
CA TYR A 203 40.01 -66.99 41.07
C TYR A 203 41.23 -66.06 41.13
N ARG A 204 42.21 -66.41 41.96
CA ARG A 204 43.50 -65.71 42.06
C ARG A 204 44.53 -66.42 41.18
N SER A 205 45.60 -65.72 40.79
CA SER A 205 46.70 -66.31 40.02
C SER A 205 47.33 -67.50 40.74
N ARG A 206 47.75 -68.52 39.99
CA ARG A 206 48.42 -69.72 40.53
C ARG A 206 49.80 -69.34 41.09
N PRO A 207 50.20 -69.83 42.28
CA PRO A 207 51.51 -69.56 42.83
C PRO A 207 52.62 -70.19 41.97
N HIS A 208 53.75 -69.50 41.85
CA HIS A 208 54.92 -69.94 41.09
C HIS A 208 55.54 -71.18 41.75
N SER A 209 55.84 -72.22 40.95
CA SER A 209 56.46 -73.46 41.40
C SER A 209 57.87 -73.19 41.96
N ALA A 210 58.12 -73.63 43.19
CA ALA A 210 59.39 -73.47 43.87
C ALA A 210 60.49 -74.29 43.19
N ASN A 211 61.33 -73.63 42.40
CA ASN A 211 62.64 -74.15 42.02
C ASN A 211 63.63 -73.71 43.12
N LYS A 212 64.21 -74.71 43.79
CA LYS A 212 65.27 -74.55 44.79
C LYS A 212 66.50 -73.94 44.12
N HIS A 213 67.03 -72.84 44.65
CA HIS A 213 68.41 -72.46 44.45
C HIS A 213 69.06 -72.15 45.80
N GLU A 214 70.23 -72.73 45.99
CA GLU A 214 71.05 -72.74 47.20
C GLU A 214 71.41 -71.34 47.71
N LEU A 215 71.41 -71.24 49.04
CA LEU A 215 71.90 -70.13 49.82
C LEU A 215 73.42 -69.97 49.66
N LEU A 216 73.87 -68.81 49.18
CA LEU A 216 75.21 -68.30 49.47
C LEU A 216 75.08 -67.17 50.49
N LEU A 217 75.47 -67.48 51.73
CA LEU A 217 75.71 -66.50 52.79
C LEU A 217 76.99 -65.72 52.49
N ILE A 218 76.89 -64.41 52.27
CA ILE A 218 77.91 -63.42 52.69
C ILE A 218 77.14 -62.14 53.06
N GLY A 219 77.29 -61.70 54.32
CA GLY A 219 76.53 -60.59 54.88
C GLY A 219 77.20 -59.22 54.74
N ASP A 220 76.42 -58.17 55.02
CA ASP A 220 76.90 -56.93 55.62
C ASP A 220 75.75 -56.25 56.41
N PRO A 221 75.87 -56.02 57.73
CA PRO A 221 74.80 -55.44 58.54
C PRO A 221 75.01 -53.94 58.75
N ARG A 222 74.90 -53.08 57.72
CA ARG A 222 75.09 -51.61 57.87
C ARG A 222 74.25 -50.69 56.98
N SER A 223 73.05 -51.08 56.56
CA SER A 223 72.12 -50.14 55.88
C SER A 223 70.68 -50.21 56.39
N LYS A 224 70.46 -50.77 57.59
CA LYS A 224 69.14 -50.86 58.25
C LYS A 224 68.67 -49.56 58.95
N SER A 225 69.20 -48.40 58.61
CA SER A 225 68.91 -47.15 59.34
C SER A 225 68.39 -45.99 58.48
N GLN A 226 67.95 -46.24 57.24
CA GLN A 226 67.48 -45.15 56.37
C GLN A 226 66.10 -45.34 55.71
N GLU A 227 65.49 -46.52 55.81
CA GLU A 227 64.18 -46.78 55.19
C GLU A 227 62.98 -46.64 56.14
N GLU A 228 63.19 -46.44 57.44
CA GLU A 228 62.09 -46.32 58.42
C GLU A 228 61.59 -44.88 58.64
N GLU A 229 62.20 -43.87 58.02
CA GLU A 229 61.84 -42.45 58.23
C GLU A 229 60.81 -41.90 57.22
N TYR A 230 60.43 -42.68 56.20
CA TYR A 230 59.49 -42.25 55.16
C TYR A 230 58.06 -42.78 55.30
N PHE A 231 57.76 -43.61 56.32
CA PHE A 231 56.46 -44.30 56.40
C PHE A 231 55.47 -43.72 57.42
N PHE A 232 55.83 -42.68 58.18
CA PHE A 232 54.91 -41.99 59.09
C PHE A 232 55.08 -40.47 59.10
N SER A 233 54.97 -39.84 57.92
CA SER A 233 54.60 -38.42 57.79
C SER A 233 53.38 -38.28 56.88
#